data_AF-A0A7J7FYR7-F1
#
_entry.id   AF-A0A7J7FYR7-F1
#
_cell.length_a   1.000
_cell.length_b   1.000
_cell.length_c   1.000
_cell.angle_alpha   90.00
_cell.angle_beta   90.00
_cell.angle_gamma   90.00
#
_symmetry.space_group_name_H-M   'P 1'
#
loop_
_entity.id
_entity.type
_entity.pdbx_description
1 polymer ?
#
loop_
_entity_poly.entity_id
_entity_poly.type
_entity_poly.pdbx_seq_one_letter_code
_entity_poly.pdbx_strand_id
1 'polypeptide(L)'
;MKSKKKSGKQDPTWDHCTRVKDDNRMHLRSNYCGKDYWGGVIRMKNHLAETHNNVGACSQVFEDVMNMFLQLLSGKKQDNIIDVDCFEEKNIKGKSKGGTMDAYVTKGRAKQQSLNQMMKQREPVIRDICRVIYGHALAFNLVKSSLFKKMLKSVGEYGVGLKPPSYHEVRVSFLKKEVDNVNASLEVYRKEWKKTGCTIMSDGWTDGKSHSLTNFLVNSPSGTVFSKSIDTSDVIKNSMKLFEMLDDIVNEIGEENVVQVVTDSASAYVGASRLLEEKRTKLFWSPCAAHCLT
;
A
#
# COMPACT_ATOMS: atom_id res chain seq x y z
N MET A 1 41.53 0.46 -51.28
CA MET A 1 41.00 1.55 -50.43
C MET A 1 40.62 0.97 -49.07
N LYS A 2 41.15 1.54 -47.99
CA LYS A 2 41.02 1.04 -46.61
C LYS A 2 39.60 1.28 -46.07
N SER A 3 38.93 0.20 -45.62
CA SER A 3 37.73 0.31 -44.79
C SER A 3 38.16 0.60 -43.35
N LYS A 4 37.87 1.81 -42.85
CA LYS A 4 38.07 2.17 -41.44
C LYS A 4 37.00 1.50 -40.59
N LYS A 5 37.37 0.42 -39.87
CA LYS A 5 36.59 -0.10 -38.73
C LYS A 5 36.49 1.00 -37.66
N LYS A 6 35.26 1.36 -37.28
CA LYS A 6 34.99 2.19 -36.10
C LYS A 6 35.49 1.43 -34.86
N SER A 7 36.38 2.03 -34.08
CA SER A 7 36.87 1.50 -32.80
C SER A 7 35.69 1.33 -31.83
N GLY A 8 35.30 0.09 -31.55
CA GLY A 8 34.33 -0.24 -30.51
C GLY A 8 34.96 0.03 -29.14
N LYS A 9 34.25 0.78 -28.28
CA LYS A 9 34.66 0.99 -26.89
C LYS A 9 34.78 -0.37 -26.18
N GLN A 10 35.89 -0.58 -25.48
CA GLN A 10 36.17 -1.78 -24.69
C GLN A 10 35.18 -1.85 -23.51
N ASP A 11 34.71 -3.06 -23.17
CA ASP A 11 33.72 -3.25 -22.09
C ASP A 11 34.33 -2.84 -20.74
N PRO A 12 33.71 -1.93 -19.97
CA PRO A 12 34.25 -1.42 -18.71
C PRO A 12 34.49 -2.52 -17.66
N THR A 13 33.90 -3.71 -17.81
CA THR A 13 34.21 -4.84 -16.91
C THR A 13 35.69 -5.25 -16.93
N TRP A 14 36.43 -4.99 -18.00
CA TRP A 14 37.85 -5.32 -18.06
C TRP A 14 38.71 -4.49 -17.08
N ASP A 15 38.22 -3.35 -16.62
CA ASP A 15 38.90 -2.56 -15.59
C ASP A 15 38.76 -3.18 -14.19
N HIS A 16 37.86 -4.15 -14.04
CA HIS A 16 37.48 -4.75 -12.75
C HIS A 16 37.72 -6.26 -12.65
N CYS A 17 38.26 -6.88 -13.71
CA CYS A 17 38.66 -8.29 -13.70
C CYS A 17 39.89 -8.55 -14.56
N THR A 18 40.64 -9.59 -14.22
CA THR A 18 41.84 -10.02 -14.95
C THR A 18 41.64 -11.38 -15.58
N ARG A 19 42.17 -11.60 -16.78
CA ARG A 19 42.13 -12.91 -17.44
C ARG A 19 43.26 -13.78 -16.91
N VAL A 20 42.92 -14.98 -16.42
CA VAL A 20 43.89 -15.87 -15.74
C VAL A 20 44.66 -16.74 -16.74
N LYS A 21 44.05 -17.11 -17.88
CA LYS A 21 44.71 -17.90 -18.97
C LYS A 21 44.18 -17.48 -20.35
N ASP A 22 45.06 -17.46 -21.35
CA ASP A 22 44.75 -17.21 -22.77
C ASP A 22 44.35 -18.50 -23.53
N ASP A 23 43.49 -19.32 -22.92
CA ASP A 23 42.89 -20.49 -23.57
C ASP A 23 41.51 -20.18 -24.15
N ASN A 24 40.99 -21.09 -25.00
CA ASN A 24 39.67 -21.00 -25.64
C ASN A 24 38.49 -20.95 -24.65
N ARG A 25 38.69 -21.20 -23.36
CA ARG A 25 37.66 -21.03 -22.31
C ARG A 25 37.93 -19.75 -21.52
N MET A 26 36.95 -18.84 -21.53
CA MET A 26 37.00 -17.59 -20.76
C MET A 26 37.09 -17.89 -19.26
N HIS A 27 38.22 -17.50 -18.65
CA HIS A 27 38.53 -17.67 -17.24
C HIS A 27 38.98 -16.34 -16.65
N LEU A 28 38.15 -15.78 -15.76
CA LEU A 28 38.31 -14.42 -15.24
C LEU A 28 38.42 -14.43 -13.70
N ARG A 29 39.34 -13.62 -13.18
CA ARG A 29 39.53 -13.36 -11.74
C ARG A 29 38.99 -11.99 -11.39
N SER A 30 38.23 -11.91 -10.29
CA SER A 30 37.76 -10.63 -9.75
C SER A 30 38.91 -9.88 -9.09
N ASN A 31 39.07 -8.59 -9.40
CA ASN A 31 40.12 -7.75 -8.78
C ASN A 31 39.79 -7.38 -7.32
N TYR A 32 38.58 -7.66 -6.84
CA TYR A 32 38.13 -7.35 -5.47
C TYR A 32 38.33 -8.54 -4.53
N CYS A 33 37.58 -9.64 -4.74
CA CYS A 33 37.66 -10.80 -3.85
C CYS A 33 38.72 -11.84 -4.22
N GLY A 34 39.43 -11.65 -5.34
CA GLY A 34 40.48 -12.57 -5.82
C GLY A 34 39.98 -13.95 -6.28
N LYS A 35 38.66 -14.18 -6.33
CA LYS A 35 38.06 -15.46 -6.74
C LYS A 35 38.04 -15.61 -8.26
N ASP A 36 38.17 -16.88 -8.67
CA ASP A 36 38.22 -17.31 -10.07
C ASP A 36 36.87 -17.81 -10.55
N TYR A 37 36.46 -17.35 -11.73
CA TYR A 37 35.19 -17.70 -12.33
C TYR A 37 35.36 -18.17 -13.77
N TRP A 38 34.83 -19.37 -14.03
CA TRP A 38 34.68 -19.89 -15.38
C TRP A 38 33.45 -19.25 -16.04
N GLY A 39 33.62 -18.59 -17.17
CA GLY A 39 32.54 -17.88 -17.86
C GLY A 39 32.96 -16.49 -18.35
N GLY A 40 32.23 -15.96 -19.32
CA GLY A 40 32.52 -14.66 -19.93
C GLY A 40 32.15 -13.47 -19.04
N VAL A 41 32.39 -12.27 -19.59
CA VAL A 41 32.20 -10.95 -18.96
C VAL A 41 30.83 -10.77 -18.28
N ILE A 42 29.75 -11.37 -18.81
CA ILE A 42 28.40 -11.27 -18.22
C ILE A 42 28.32 -11.94 -16.84
N ARG A 43 29.01 -13.07 -16.64
CA ARG A 43 29.04 -13.74 -15.33
C ARG A 43 29.81 -12.89 -14.32
N MET A 44 30.90 -12.26 -14.76
CA MET A 44 31.65 -11.32 -13.92
C MET A 44 30.81 -10.10 -13.52
N LYS A 45 30.01 -9.55 -14.45
CA LYS A 45 29.07 -8.46 -14.14
C LYS A 45 28.08 -8.85 -13.02
N ASN A 46 27.51 -10.06 -13.07
CA ASN A 46 26.56 -10.51 -12.03
C ASN A 46 27.24 -10.76 -10.67
N HIS A 47 28.51 -11.20 -10.67
CA HIS A 47 29.31 -11.34 -9.45
C HIS A 47 29.59 -9.97 -8.79
N LEU A 48 29.96 -8.96 -9.59
CA LEU A 48 30.27 -7.61 -9.10
C LEU A 48 29.03 -6.77 -8.76
N ALA A 49 27.89 -7.07 -9.37
CA ALA A 49 26.60 -6.42 -9.13
C ALA A 49 25.80 -7.04 -7.98
N GLU A 50 26.33 -8.07 -7.31
CA GLU A 50 25.66 -8.82 -6.23
C GLU A 50 24.25 -9.34 -6.55
N THR A 51 23.96 -9.62 -7.83
CA THR A 51 22.62 -10.06 -8.25
C THR A 51 22.30 -11.52 -7.86
N HIS A 52 23.29 -12.25 -7.32
CA HIS A 52 23.23 -13.69 -6.98
C HIS A 52 22.76 -14.61 -8.13
N ASN A 53 22.78 -14.12 -9.37
CA ASN A 53 22.33 -14.88 -10.54
C ASN A 53 23.41 -15.84 -11.04
N ASN A 54 23.27 -17.13 -10.72
CA ASN A 54 24.14 -18.22 -11.21
C ASN A 54 25.65 -18.06 -10.93
N VAL A 55 26.01 -17.18 -9.98
CA VAL A 55 27.37 -16.96 -9.46
C VAL A 55 27.24 -16.31 -8.07
N GLY A 56 28.10 -16.69 -7.12
CA GLY A 56 28.09 -16.08 -5.79
C GLY A 56 28.49 -14.60 -5.85
N ALA A 57 27.88 -13.74 -5.02
CA ALA A 57 28.14 -12.30 -4.97
C ALA A 57 29.52 -11.96 -4.38
N CYS A 58 30.01 -10.76 -4.69
CA CYS A 58 31.30 -10.26 -4.23
C CYS A 58 31.19 -9.30 -3.05
N SER A 59 31.28 -9.82 -1.83
CA SER A 59 31.16 -9.04 -0.58
C SER A 59 32.28 -8.00 -0.31
N GLN A 60 33.14 -7.72 -1.28
CA GLN A 60 34.29 -6.80 -1.19
C GLN A 60 34.24 -5.70 -2.27
N VAL A 61 33.14 -5.61 -3.02
CA VAL A 61 32.94 -4.56 -4.04
C VAL A 61 32.32 -3.34 -3.37
N PHE A 62 32.83 -2.15 -3.70
CA PHE A 62 32.27 -0.89 -3.23
C PHE A 62 30.92 -0.59 -3.89
N GLU A 63 30.04 0.08 -3.16
CA GLU A 63 28.63 0.29 -3.54
C GLU A 63 28.48 1.05 -4.88
N ASP A 64 29.41 1.97 -5.18
CA ASP A 64 29.48 2.70 -6.45
C ASP A 64 29.79 1.79 -7.65
N VAL A 65 30.72 0.85 -7.49
CA VAL A 65 31.07 -0.14 -8.52
C VAL A 65 29.96 -1.18 -8.67
N MET A 66 29.35 -1.60 -7.56
CA MET A 66 28.18 -2.50 -7.59
C MET A 66 27.03 -1.87 -8.38
N ASN A 67 26.70 -0.61 -8.08
CA ASN A 67 25.65 0.14 -8.77
C ASN A 67 25.97 0.36 -10.27
N MET A 68 27.24 0.60 -10.60
CA MET A 68 27.69 0.67 -12.01
C MET A 68 27.38 -0.64 -12.75
N PHE A 69 27.68 -1.79 -12.16
CA PHE A 69 27.44 -3.09 -12.82
C PHE A 69 25.97 -3.50 -12.84
N LEU A 70 25.18 -3.14 -11.82
CA LEU A 70 23.73 -3.27 -11.84
C LEU A 70 23.12 -2.53 -13.03
N GLN A 71 23.55 -1.29 -13.28
CA GLN A 71 23.11 -0.50 -14.44
C GLN A 71 23.54 -1.11 -15.78
N LEU A 72 24.76 -1.66 -15.86
CA LEU A 72 25.23 -2.32 -17.08
C LEU A 72 24.50 -3.64 -17.38
N LEU A 73 23.94 -4.30 -16.36
CA LEU A 73 23.12 -5.52 -16.50
C LEU A 73 21.66 -5.20 -16.86
N SER A 74 21.09 -4.14 -16.28
CA SER A 74 19.72 -3.70 -16.58
C SER A 74 19.57 -3.17 -18.01
N GLY A 75 20.65 -2.61 -18.60
CA GLY A 75 20.67 -2.11 -19.98
C GLY A 75 20.54 -3.15 -21.10
N LYS A 76 20.36 -4.45 -20.81
CA LYS A 76 20.24 -5.52 -21.83
C LYS A 76 19.03 -6.45 -21.72
N LYS A 77 17.98 -6.08 -20.97
CA LYS A 77 16.67 -6.76 -21.06
C LYS A 77 15.56 -5.76 -21.35
N GLN A 78 15.40 -5.45 -22.63
CA GLN A 78 14.10 -5.10 -23.20
C GLN A 78 13.37 -6.42 -23.39
N ASP A 79 12.60 -6.81 -22.37
CA ASP A 79 11.29 -7.45 -22.51
C ASP A 79 10.72 -7.72 -21.11
N ASN A 80 9.63 -6.99 -20.81
CA ASN A 80 8.66 -7.20 -19.75
C ASN A 80 9.16 -7.19 -18.29
N ILE A 81 9.29 -5.98 -17.73
CA ILE A 81 8.69 -5.54 -16.45
C ILE A 81 8.65 -4.00 -16.53
N ILE A 82 7.47 -3.42 -16.31
CA ILE A 82 7.27 -1.98 -16.28
C ILE A 82 7.77 -1.50 -14.92
N ASP A 83 8.93 -0.84 -14.89
CA ASP A 83 9.29 0.04 -13.78
C ASP A 83 8.89 1.47 -14.18
N VAL A 84 7.84 1.97 -13.52
CA VAL A 84 7.26 3.29 -13.80
C VAL A 84 8.06 4.32 -13.04
N ASP A 85 9.15 4.79 -13.62
CA ASP A 85 9.75 6.07 -13.21
C ASP A 85 9.21 7.18 -14.14
N CYS A 86 7.96 7.57 -13.89
CA CYS A 86 7.24 8.58 -14.67
C CYS A 86 7.45 10.00 -14.11
N PHE A 87 8.70 10.45 -14.06
CA PHE A 87 9.01 11.88 -13.90
C PHE A 87 10.06 12.32 -14.91
N GLU A 88 9.66 12.46 -16.18
CA GLU A 88 10.40 13.34 -17.07
C GLU A 88 10.04 14.80 -16.74
N GLU A 89 10.92 15.47 -15.99
CA GLU A 89 10.95 16.92 -15.93
C GLU A 89 11.16 17.48 -17.35
N LYS A 90 10.10 18.02 -17.96
CA LYS A 90 10.25 18.80 -19.19
C LYS A 90 10.94 20.12 -18.88
N ASN A 91 12.26 20.11 -19.02
CA ASN A 91 13.11 21.29 -19.07
C ASN A 91 12.73 22.15 -20.31
N ILE A 92 12.00 23.24 -20.10
CA ILE A 92 11.69 24.22 -21.16
C ILE A 92 12.95 25.05 -21.43
N LYS A 93 13.80 24.59 -22.37
CA LYS A 93 14.88 25.41 -22.92
C LYS A 93 14.29 26.40 -23.94
N GLY A 94 13.96 27.59 -23.48
CA GLY A 94 13.66 28.73 -24.35
C GLY A 94 14.90 29.14 -25.15
N LYS A 95 14.86 29.03 -26.48
CA LYS A 95 15.82 29.70 -27.38
C LYS A 95 15.25 31.07 -27.75
N SER A 96 15.83 32.11 -27.16
CA SER A 96 15.60 33.49 -27.55
C SER A 96 16.31 33.79 -28.88
N LYS A 97 15.57 34.11 -29.94
CA LYS A 97 16.06 34.91 -31.07
C LYS A 97 14.92 35.68 -31.74
N GLY A 98 15.08 37.01 -31.80
CA GLY A 98 14.52 37.89 -32.83
C GLY A 98 13.10 38.38 -32.59
N GLY A 99 12.96 39.67 -32.30
CA GLY A 99 11.66 40.33 -32.23
C GLY A 99 11.08 40.67 -33.61
N THR A 100 9.78 40.52 -33.73
CA THR A 100 8.86 41.49 -34.35
C THR A 100 7.56 41.46 -33.51
N MET A 101 6.84 42.58 -33.46
CA MET A 101 5.62 42.79 -32.66
C MET A 101 4.43 41.88 -33.07
N ASP A 102 4.61 40.96 -34.01
CA ASP A 102 3.57 40.08 -34.57
C ASP A 102 3.21 38.88 -33.68
N ALA A 103 3.99 38.62 -32.62
CA ALA A 103 3.72 37.54 -31.67
C ALA A 103 2.47 37.78 -30.80
N TYR A 104 1.93 39.01 -30.76
CA TYR A 104 0.76 39.35 -29.94
C TYR A 104 -0.58 39.19 -30.66
N VAL A 105 -0.60 39.02 -31.99
CA VAL A 105 -1.85 38.94 -32.79
C VAL A 105 -2.25 37.49 -33.14
N THR A 106 -1.43 36.49 -32.81
CA THR A 106 -1.75 35.07 -32.97
C THR A 106 -2.08 34.38 -31.65
N LYS A 107 -2.86 35.03 -30.76
CA LYS A 107 -3.67 34.28 -29.79
C LYS A 107 -4.75 33.53 -30.57
N GLY A 108 -4.33 32.42 -31.20
CA GLY A 108 -5.21 31.46 -31.81
C GLY A 108 -6.28 31.06 -30.81
N ARG A 109 -7.54 31.07 -31.26
CA ARG A 109 -8.66 30.41 -30.57
C ARG A 109 -8.13 29.12 -29.95
N ALA A 110 -8.33 28.93 -28.65
CA ALA A 110 -8.10 27.64 -28.01
C ALA A 110 -8.77 26.58 -28.88
N LYS A 111 -7.99 25.75 -29.58
CA LYS A 111 -8.55 24.70 -30.42
C LYS A 111 -9.26 23.74 -29.49
N GLN A 112 -10.59 23.75 -29.54
CA GLN A 112 -11.40 22.76 -28.85
C GLN A 112 -10.94 21.37 -29.31
N GLN A 113 -10.45 20.57 -28.37
CA GLN A 113 -10.00 19.21 -28.68
C GLN A 113 -11.20 18.38 -29.16
N SER A 114 -11.00 17.58 -30.20
CA SER A 114 -12.04 16.67 -30.67
C SER A 114 -12.25 15.52 -29.68
N LEU A 115 -13.49 15.02 -29.58
CA LEU A 115 -13.82 13.86 -28.74
C LEU A 115 -12.89 12.67 -29.03
N ASN A 116 -12.56 12.43 -30.30
CA ASN A 116 -11.65 11.36 -30.71
C ASN A 116 -10.22 11.56 -30.16
N GLN A 117 -9.73 12.79 -30.06
CA GLN A 117 -8.43 13.09 -29.50
C GLN A 117 -8.42 12.92 -27.97
N MET A 118 -9.49 13.35 -27.30
CA MET A 118 -9.65 13.13 -25.85
C MET A 118 -9.78 11.63 -25.52
N MET A 119 -10.50 10.85 -26.32
CA MET A 119 -10.61 9.41 -26.14
C MET A 119 -9.28 8.68 -26.33
N LYS A 120 -8.47 9.10 -27.31
CA LYS A 120 -7.10 8.57 -27.50
C LYS A 120 -6.18 8.86 -26.32
N GLN A 121 -6.33 10.02 -25.67
CA GLN A 121 -5.55 10.37 -24.46
C GLN A 121 -6.08 9.67 -23.20
N ARG A 122 -7.38 9.31 -23.19
CA ARG A 122 -8.02 8.59 -22.08
C ARG A 122 -7.60 7.12 -22.01
N GLU A 123 -7.46 6.45 -23.16
CA GLU A 123 -7.26 5.00 -23.20
C GLU A 123 -6.01 4.52 -22.41
N PRO A 124 -4.82 5.15 -22.54
CA PRO A 124 -3.65 4.75 -21.76
C PRO A 124 -3.86 4.89 -20.24
N VAL A 125 -4.48 6.00 -19.80
CA VAL A 125 -4.75 6.26 -18.37
C VAL A 125 -5.69 5.20 -17.79
N ILE A 126 -6.77 4.89 -18.50
CA ILE A 126 -7.72 3.87 -18.05
C ILE A 126 -7.07 2.49 -18.04
N ARG A 127 -6.21 2.18 -19.01
CA ARG A 127 -5.46 0.92 -19.06
C ARG A 127 -4.58 0.75 -17.82
N ASP A 128 -3.88 1.79 -17.40
CA ASP A 128 -3.00 1.74 -16.23
C ASP A 128 -3.80 1.63 -14.92
N ILE A 129 -4.93 2.33 -14.80
CA ILE A 129 -5.87 2.14 -13.68
C ILE A 129 -6.35 0.68 -13.62
N CYS A 130 -6.79 0.11 -14.74
CA CYS A 130 -7.26 -1.27 -14.79
C CYS A 130 -6.13 -2.27 -14.45
N ARG A 131 -4.90 -2.01 -14.89
CA ARG A 131 -3.74 -2.85 -14.53
C ARG A 131 -3.50 -2.89 -13.01
N VAL A 132 -3.66 -1.77 -12.31
CA VAL A 132 -3.58 -1.76 -10.84
C VAL A 132 -4.66 -2.63 -10.22
N ILE A 133 -5.90 -2.52 -10.72
CA ILE A 133 -7.04 -3.30 -10.23
C ILE A 133 -6.80 -4.80 -10.43
N TYR A 134 -6.38 -5.22 -11.63
CA TYR A 134 -6.13 -6.63 -11.93
C TYR A 134 -4.90 -7.17 -11.22
N GLY A 135 -3.79 -6.41 -11.22
CA GLY A 135 -2.51 -6.82 -10.65
C GLY A 135 -2.54 -6.99 -9.12
N HIS A 136 -3.42 -6.26 -8.43
CA HIS A 136 -3.58 -6.34 -6.97
C HIS A 136 -4.90 -6.97 -6.53
N ALA A 137 -5.60 -7.64 -7.46
CA ALA A 137 -6.88 -8.31 -7.21
C ALA A 137 -7.92 -7.42 -6.49
N LEU A 138 -7.98 -6.13 -6.85
CA LEU A 138 -8.94 -5.20 -6.27
C LEU A 138 -10.34 -5.48 -6.83
N ALA A 139 -11.36 -5.35 -5.98
CA ALA A 139 -12.74 -5.54 -6.39
C ALA A 139 -13.15 -4.53 -7.48
N PHE A 140 -13.82 -5.00 -8.55
CA PHE A 140 -14.26 -4.12 -9.64
C PHE A 140 -15.27 -3.05 -9.18
N ASN A 141 -15.98 -3.29 -8.08
CA ASN A 141 -16.85 -2.28 -7.47
C ASN A 141 -16.09 -1.04 -6.97
N LEU A 142 -14.75 -1.09 -6.84
CA LEU A 142 -13.91 0.06 -6.50
C LEU A 142 -14.18 1.26 -7.41
N VAL A 143 -14.37 1.05 -8.72
CA VAL A 143 -14.59 2.16 -9.67
C VAL A 143 -15.93 2.89 -9.46
N LYS A 144 -16.87 2.27 -8.74
CA LYS A 144 -18.16 2.88 -8.39
C LYS A 144 -18.06 3.74 -7.12
N SER A 145 -17.06 3.49 -6.27
CA SER A 145 -16.85 4.20 -5.00
C SER A 145 -16.69 5.71 -5.21
N SER A 146 -17.36 6.50 -4.37
CA SER A 146 -17.19 7.96 -4.34
C SER A 146 -15.77 8.35 -3.95
N LEU A 147 -15.10 7.58 -3.09
CA LEU A 147 -13.71 7.80 -2.68
C LEU A 147 -12.76 7.64 -3.86
N PHE A 148 -12.96 6.60 -4.68
CA PHE A 148 -12.14 6.39 -5.89
C PHE A 148 -12.31 7.53 -6.90
N LYS A 149 -13.55 7.98 -7.13
CA LYS A 149 -13.83 9.12 -8.00
C LYS A 149 -13.21 10.42 -7.47
N LYS A 150 -13.31 10.65 -6.15
CA LYS A 150 -12.71 11.82 -5.48
C LYS A 150 -11.18 11.81 -5.60
N MET A 151 -10.55 10.65 -5.40
CA MET A 151 -9.12 10.46 -5.59
C MET A 151 -8.70 10.85 -7.01
N LEU A 152 -9.33 10.29 -8.06
CA LEU A 152 -9.01 10.62 -9.45
C LEU A 152 -9.20 12.11 -9.76
N LYS A 153 -10.24 12.73 -9.21
CA LYS A 153 -10.47 14.16 -9.32
C LYS A 153 -9.32 14.96 -8.70
N SER A 154 -8.95 14.66 -7.45
CA SER A 154 -7.86 15.35 -6.75
C SER A 154 -6.50 15.16 -7.43
N VAL A 155 -6.21 13.97 -7.96
CA VAL A 155 -5.00 13.70 -8.75
C VAL A 155 -5.00 14.53 -10.04
N GLY A 156 -6.14 14.58 -10.75
CA GLY A 156 -6.29 15.38 -11.97
C GLY A 156 -6.18 16.89 -11.73
N GLU A 157 -6.71 17.38 -10.61
CA GLU A 157 -6.62 18.78 -10.18
C GLU A 157 -5.20 19.18 -9.76
N TYR A 158 -4.44 18.26 -9.13
CA TYR A 158 -3.03 18.50 -8.82
C TYR A 158 -2.18 18.62 -10.09
N GLY A 159 -2.45 17.78 -11.09
CA GLY A 159 -1.79 17.80 -12.39
C GLY A 159 -0.43 17.08 -12.42
N VAL A 160 0.39 17.41 -13.42
CA VAL A 160 1.70 16.79 -13.63
C VAL A 160 2.63 17.17 -12.48
N GLY A 161 3.32 16.18 -11.88
CA GLY A 161 4.24 16.42 -10.76
C GLY A 161 3.84 15.71 -9.46
N LEU A 162 2.66 15.09 -9.37
CA LEU A 162 2.24 14.40 -8.16
C LEU A 162 3.07 13.15 -7.92
N LYS A 163 3.92 13.18 -6.89
CA LYS A 163 4.58 11.98 -6.37
C LYS A 163 3.55 11.08 -5.66
N PRO A 164 3.49 9.79 -5.97
CA PRO A 164 2.64 8.85 -5.24
C PRO A 164 2.97 8.85 -3.74
N PRO A 165 1.98 8.55 -2.87
CA PRO A 165 2.24 8.40 -1.44
C PRO A 165 3.28 7.31 -1.18
N SER A 166 4.22 7.56 -0.27
CA SER A 166 5.17 6.56 0.20
C SER A 166 4.49 5.50 1.08
N TYR A 167 5.13 4.35 1.21
CA TYR A 167 4.64 3.27 2.09
C TYR A 167 4.45 3.71 3.55
N HIS A 168 5.35 4.57 4.06
CA HIS A 168 5.24 5.12 5.41
C HIS A 168 4.08 6.11 5.55
N GLU A 169 3.88 6.98 4.56
CA GLU A 169 2.76 7.93 4.55
C GLU A 169 1.42 7.21 4.61
N VAL A 170 1.24 6.14 3.83
CA VAL A 170 -0.01 5.37 3.81
C VAL A 170 -0.23 4.65 5.14
N ARG A 171 0.77 3.91 5.65
CA ARG A 171 0.56 3.02 6.80
C ARG A 171 0.59 3.72 8.16
N VAL A 172 1.20 4.91 8.27
CA VAL A 172 1.35 5.62 9.55
C VAL A 172 0.67 6.98 9.48
N SER A 173 1.21 7.90 8.68
CA SER A 173 0.87 9.33 8.78
C SER A 173 -0.58 9.61 8.39
N PHE A 174 -1.02 9.15 7.22
CA PHE A 174 -2.38 9.38 6.74
C PHE A 174 -3.39 8.41 7.35
N LEU A 175 -2.98 7.19 7.70
CA LEU A 175 -3.84 6.28 8.46
C LEU A 175 -4.21 6.88 9.82
N LYS A 176 -3.23 7.40 10.57
CA LYS A 176 -3.49 8.06 11.86
C LYS A 176 -4.42 9.26 11.70
N LYS A 177 -4.16 10.12 10.71
CA LYS A 177 -5.03 11.27 10.42
C LYS A 177 -6.47 10.86 10.11
N GLU A 178 -6.64 9.75 9.38
CA GLU A 178 -7.99 9.30 9.05
C GLU A 178 -8.69 8.63 10.24
N VAL A 179 -7.95 7.93 11.11
CA VAL A 179 -8.47 7.47 12.40
C VAL A 179 -8.93 8.66 13.26
N ASP A 180 -8.12 9.71 13.36
CA ASP A 180 -8.46 10.92 14.10
C ASP A 180 -9.70 11.63 13.49
N ASN A 181 -9.79 11.69 12.16
CA ASN A 181 -10.93 12.25 11.44
C ASN A 181 -12.22 11.45 11.69
N VAL A 182 -12.15 10.12 11.63
CA VAL A 182 -13.28 9.24 11.96
C VAL A 182 -13.68 9.45 13.42
N ASN A 183 -12.76 9.41 14.37
CA ASN A 183 -13.04 9.66 15.79
C ASN A 183 -13.70 11.02 16.03
N ALA A 184 -13.24 12.08 15.36
CA ALA A 184 -13.86 13.40 15.45
C ALA A 184 -15.30 13.40 14.94
N SER A 185 -15.60 12.66 13.87
CA SER A 185 -16.97 12.51 13.37
C SER A 185 -17.87 11.68 14.31
N LEU A 186 -17.28 10.76 15.09
CA LEU A 186 -18.00 9.96 16.08
C LEU A 186 -18.43 10.74 17.33
N GLU A 187 -17.84 11.91 17.60
CA GLU A 187 -18.22 12.75 18.74
C GLU A 187 -19.70 13.18 18.72
N VAL A 188 -20.31 13.25 17.54
CA VAL A 188 -21.75 13.53 17.40
C VAL A 188 -22.57 12.42 18.06
N TYR A 189 -22.21 11.16 17.84
CA TYR A 189 -22.86 9.99 18.43
C TYR A 189 -22.61 9.93 19.94
N ARG A 190 -21.36 10.17 20.39
CA ARG A 190 -21.01 10.20 21.82
C ARG A 190 -21.83 11.23 22.61
N LYS A 191 -22.11 12.39 22.02
CA LYS A 191 -22.98 13.41 22.63
C LYS A 191 -24.44 12.98 22.72
N GLU A 192 -24.90 12.16 21.79
CA GLU A 192 -26.25 11.60 21.81
C GLU A 192 -26.39 10.48 22.82
N TRP A 193 -25.39 9.61 22.95
CA TRP A 193 -25.41 8.52 23.94
C TRP A 193 -25.61 9.03 25.37
N LYS A 194 -25.09 10.23 25.68
CA LYS A 194 -25.34 10.94 26.95
C LYS A 194 -26.80 11.33 27.19
N LYS A 195 -27.62 11.43 26.15
CA LYS A 195 -29.02 11.85 26.20
C LYS A 195 -29.98 10.67 26.13
N THR A 196 -29.71 9.73 25.23
CA THR A 196 -30.62 8.62 24.89
C THR A 196 -30.14 7.28 25.43
N GLY A 197 -28.89 7.19 25.85
CA GLY A 197 -28.21 5.93 26.08
C GLY A 197 -27.79 5.23 24.78
N CYS A 198 -27.02 4.17 24.90
CA CYS A 198 -26.66 3.30 23.79
C CYS A 198 -26.65 1.82 24.19
N THR A 199 -26.75 0.97 23.18
CA THR A 199 -26.62 -0.48 23.27
C THR A 199 -25.27 -0.90 22.73
N ILE A 200 -24.46 -1.60 23.53
CA ILE A 200 -23.24 -2.25 23.06
C ILE A 200 -23.64 -3.60 22.47
N MET A 201 -23.14 -3.91 21.26
CA MET A 201 -23.33 -5.21 20.62
C MET A 201 -21.97 -5.83 20.38
N SER A 202 -21.81 -7.08 20.82
CA SER A 202 -20.62 -7.90 20.63
C SER A 202 -20.93 -9.03 19.67
N ASP A 203 -20.12 -9.16 18.61
CA ASP A 203 -20.23 -10.25 17.65
C ASP A 203 -18.85 -10.89 17.42
N GLY A 204 -18.76 -12.18 17.71
CA GLY A 204 -17.53 -12.96 17.62
C GLY A 204 -17.57 -13.91 16.44
N TRP A 205 -16.49 -13.98 15.67
CA TRP A 205 -16.30 -15.04 14.69
C TRP A 205 -14.97 -15.75 14.94
N THR A 206 -14.93 -17.05 14.63
CA THR A 206 -13.72 -17.87 14.74
C THR A 206 -13.43 -18.51 13.39
N ASP A 207 -12.19 -18.41 12.92
CA ASP A 207 -11.75 -19.05 11.71
C ASP A 207 -11.50 -20.56 11.92
N GLY A 208 -11.32 -21.31 10.82
CA GLY A 208 -11.01 -22.74 10.89
C GLY A 208 -9.64 -23.08 11.50
N LYS A 209 -8.85 -22.07 11.88
CA LYS A 209 -7.52 -22.20 12.51
C LYS A 209 -7.56 -21.78 13.99
N SER A 210 -8.75 -21.61 14.57
CA SER A 210 -8.96 -21.15 15.95
C SER A 210 -8.47 -19.73 16.24
N HIS A 211 -8.30 -18.89 15.22
CA HIS A 211 -8.21 -17.46 15.45
C HIS A 211 -9.61 -16.90 15.63
N SER A 212 -9.80 -16.16 16.71
CA SER A 212 -11.08 -15.57 17.07
C SER A 212 -10.97 -14.07 17.12
N LEU A 213 -11.99 -13.40 16.60
CA LEU A 213 -12.07 -11.95 16.60
C LEU A 213 -13.46 -11.53 17.08
N THR A 214 -13.50 -10.65 18.06
CA THR A 214 -14.74 -10.09 18.61
C THR A 214 -14.86 -8.61 18.22
N ASN A 215 -15.92 -8.29 17.50
CA ASN A 215 -16.27 -6.94 17.09
C ASN A 215 -17.22 -6.31 18.10
N PHE A 216 -16.95 -5.05 18.44
CA PHE A 216 -17.82 -4.22 19.25
C PHE A 216 -18.44 -3.12 18.42
N LEU A 217 -19.77 -3.09 18.43
CA LEU A 217 -20.60 -2.09 17.81
C LEU A 217 -21.37 -1.34 18.89
N VAL A 218 -21.64 -0.07 18.68
CA VAL A 218 -22.48 0.75 19.58
C VAL A 218 -23.67 1.25 18.79
N ASN A 219 -24.86 0.87 19.22
CA ASN A 219 -26.12 1.24 18.59
C ASN A 219 -26.85 2.32 19.38
N SER A 220 -27.43 3.28 18.68
CA SER A 220 -28.21 4.40 19.21
C SER A 220 -29.29 4.80 18.19
N PRO A 221 -30.25 5.68 18.54
CA PRO A 221 -31.24 6.18 17.58
C PRO A 221 -30.63 6.82 16.31
N SER A 222 -29.46 7.47 16.40
CA SER A 222 -28.72 7.95 15.23
C SER A 222 -28.03 6.88 14.39
N GLY A 223 -28.07 5.62 14.81
CA GLY A 223 -27.54 4.47 14.09
C GLY A 223 -26.44 3.73 14.85
N THR A 224 -25.80 2.81 14.12
CA THR A 224 -24.76 1.92 14.64
C THR A 224 -23.37 2.40 14.24
N VAL A 225 -22.46 2.41 15.21
CA VAL A 225 -21.06 2.79 15.04
C VAL A 225 -20.18 1.59 15.36
N PHE A 226 -19.17 1.35 14.53
CA PHE A 226 -18.09 0.43 14.87
C PHE A 226 -17.18 1.06 15.92
N SER A 227 -17.03 0.39 17.07
CA SER A 227 -16.17 0.87 18.16
C SER A 227 -14.75 0.33 17.99
N LYS A 228 -14.58 -1.00 18.12
CA LYS A 228 -13.30 -1.67 17.95
C LYS A 228 -13.47 -3.16 17.69
N SER A 229 -12.37 -3.80 17.32
CA SER A 229 -12.28 -5.24 17.15
C SER A 229 -11.11 -5.75 17.98
N ILE A 230 -11.31 -6.85 18.70
CA ILE A 230 -10.33 -7.42 19.63
C ILE A 230 -10.04 -8.85 19.19
N ASP A 231 -8.77 -9.23 19.11
CA ASP A 231 -8.37 -10.62 18.97
C ASP A 231 -8.72 -11.37 20.26
N THR A 232 -9.60 -12.36 20.14
CA THR A 232 -10.13 -13.13 21.26
C THR A 232 -9.70 -14.59 21.25
N SER A 233 -8.72 -14.95 20.42
CA SER A 233 -8.24 -16.33 20.24
C SER A 233 -7.89 -17.01 21.58
N ASP A 234 -7.27 -16.26 22.50
CA ASP A 234 -6.82 -16.76 23.81
C ASP A 234 -7.88 -16.70 24.93
N VAL A 235 -9.08 -16.17 24.64
CA VAL A 235 -10.05 -15.77 25.67
C VAL A 235 -11.49 -16.22 25.45
N ILE A 236 -11.87 -16.66 24.23
CA ILE A 236 -13.27 -17.05 23.91
C ILE A 236 -13.87 -18.09 24.86
N LYS A 237 -13.06 -18.99 25.44
CA LYS A 237 -13.53 -20.05 26.34
C LYS A 237 -13.58 -19.64 27.81
N ASN A 238 -13.18 -18.40 28.14
CA ASN A 238 -13.04 -17.95 29.52
C ASN A 238 -14.03 -16.80 29.81
N SER A 239 -15.10 -17.11 30.54
CA SER A 239 -16.12 -16.13 30.93
C SER A 239 -15.56 -14.95 31.72
N MET A 240 -14.52 -15.15 32.54
CA MET A 240 -13.90 -14.04 33.30
C MET A 240 -13.18 -13.06 32.38
N LYS A 241 -12.41 -13.56 31.41
CA LYS A 241 -11.71 -12.69 30.45
C LYS A 241 -12.68 -11.98 29.51
N LEU A 242 -13.76 -12.64 29.11
CA LEU A 242 -14.84 -12.00 28.35
C LEU A 242 -15.56 -10.95 29.18
N PHE A 243 -15.77 -11.19 30.47
CA PHE A 243 -16.35 -10.21 31.39
C PHE A 243 -15.45 -8.97 31.51
N GLU A 244 -14.14 -9.14 31.73
CA GLU A 244 -13.18 -8.03 31.78
C GLU A 244 -13.23 -7.21 30.49
N MET A 245 -13.28 -7.87 29.34
CA MET A 245 -13.39 -7.22 28.04
C MET A 245 -14.69 -6.42 27.86
N LEU A 246 -15.84 -7.00 28.26
CA LEU A 246 -17.12 -6.30 28.21
C LEU A 246 -17.13 -5.10 29.18
N ASP A 247 -16.59 -5.30 30.38
CA ASP A 247 -16.49 -4.26 31.41
C ASP A 247 -15.63 -3.08 30.96
N ASP A 248 -14.50 -3.36 30.29
CA ASP A 248 -13.62 -2.35 29.72
C ASP A 248 -14.31 -1.52 28.65
N ILE A 249 -15.11 -2.14 27.77
CA ILE A 249 -15.90 -1.41 26.76
C ILE A 249 -16.93 -0.50 27.43
N VAL A 250 -17.61 -0.98 28.48
CA VAL A 250 -18.57 -0.15 29.22
C VAL A 250 -17.86 1.02 29.90
N ASN A 251 -16.67 0.80 30.47
CA ASN A 251 -15.84 1.88 31.04
C ASN A 251 -15.41 2.92 29.99
N GLU A 252 -14.99 2.48 28.81
CA GLU A 252 -14.56 3.37 27.71
C GLU A 252 -15.70 4.26 27.22
N ILE A 253 -16.94 3.75 27.20
CA ILE A 253 -18.12 4.49 26.75
C ILE A 253 -18.71 5.35 27.88
N GLY A 254 -18.51 4.94 29.14
CA GLY A 254 -19.12 5.52 30.33
C GLY A 254 -20.42 4.79 30.68
N GLU A 255 -20.47 4.22 31.89
CA GLU A 255 -21.60 3.41 32.36
C GLU A 255 -22.93 4.16 32.29
N GLU A 256 -22.92 5.46 32.58
CA GLU A 256 -24.10 6.32 32.54
C GLU A 256 -24.70 6.46 31.13
N ASN A 257 -23.93 6.14 30.10
CA ASN A 257 -24.35 6.21 28.70
C ASN A 257 -24.79 4.85 28.14
N VAL A 258 -24.59 3.76 28.88
CA VAL A 258 -24.89 2.40 28.41
C VAL A 258 -26.17 1.90 29.07
N VAL A 259 -27.14 1.51 28.25
CA VAL A 259 -28.43 0.97 28.71
C VAL A 259 -28.45 -0.55 28.60
N GLN A 260 -27.81 -1.10 27.57
CA GLN A 260 -27.91 -2.51 27.22
C GLN A 260 -26.61 -3.05 26.64
N VAL A 261 -26.33 -4.32 26.94
CA VAL A 261 -25.29 -5.11 26.25
C VAL A 261 -25.93 -6.32 25.57
N VAL A 262 -25.59 -6.52 24.29
CA VAL A 262 -26.06 -7.65 23.48
C VAL A 262 -24.86 -8.48 23.06
N THR A 263 -24.87 -9.78 23.35
CA THR A 263 -23.79 -10.71 22.97
C THR A 263 -24.37 -11.95 22.31
N ASP A 264 -23.50 -12.83 21.80
CA ASP A 264 -23.93 -14.19 21.44
C ASP A 264 -24.47 -14.98 22.65
N SER A 265 -25.16 -16.07 22.35
CA SER A 265 -25.77 -16.96 23.34
C SER A 265 -24.84 -18.10 23.79
N ALA A 266 -23.55 -18.07 23.41
CA ALA A 266 -22.60 -19.10 23.82
C ALA A 266 -22.38 -19.02 25.34
N SER A 267 -22.17 -20.17 25.97
CA SER A 267 -22.12 -20.29 27.44
C SER A 267 -21.11 -19.36 28.10
N ALA A 268 -19.96 -19.11 27.45
CA ALA A 268 -18.93 -18.21 27.95
C ALA A 268 -19.41 -16.74 27.99
N TYR A 269 -20.11 -16.27 26.95
CA TYR A 269 -20.68 -14.92 26.91
C TYR A 269 -21.87 -14.76 27.84
N VAL A 270 -22.71 -15.79 27.97
CA VAL A 270 -23.81 -15.79 28.95
C VAL A 270 -23.23 -15.68 30.37
N GLY A 271 -22.20 -16.45 30.69
CA GLY A 271 -21.51 -16.37 31.98
C GLY A 271 -20.89 -14.99 32.22
N ALA A 272 -20.17 -14.45 31.23
CA ALA A 272 -19.55 -13.13 31.30
C ALA A 272 -20.58 -12.01 31.49
N SER A 273 -21.70 -12.08 30.77
CA SER A 273 -22.72 -11.04 30.79
C SER A 273 -23.53 -11.04 32.09
N ARG A 274 -23.74 -12.21 32.70
CA ARG A 274 -24.33 -12.29 34.05
C ARG A 274 -23.45 -11.60 35.09
N LEU A 275 -22.13 -11.83 35.05
CA LEU A 275 -21.18 -11.12 35.90
C LEU A 275 -21.22 -9.60 35.66
N LEU A 276 -21.44 -9.18 34.41
CA LEU A 276 -21.60 -7.77 34.05
C LEU A 276 -22.85 -7.14 34.65
N GLU A 277 -24.01 -7.82 34.54
CA GLU A 277 -25.27 -7.37 35.16
C GLU A 277 -25.17 -7.32 36.70
N GLU A 278 -24.49 -8.28 37.32
CA GLU A 278 -24.24 -8.29 38.77
C GLU A 278 -23.40 -7.08 39.20
N LYS A 279 -22.37 -6.72 38.43
CA LYS A 279 -21.51 -5.57 38.71
C LYS A 279 -22.20 -4.23 38.42
N ARG A 280 -22.98 -4.14 37.34
CA ARG A 280 -23.52 -2.88 36.80
C ARG A 280 -25.05 -2.91 36.78
N THR A 281 -25.64 -2.52 37.90
CA THR A 281 -27.09 -2.60 38.14
C THR A 281 -27.95 -1.63 37.31
N LYS A 282 -27.33 -0.71 36.56
CA LYS A 282 -28.01 0.29 35.72
C LYS A 282 -28.16 -0.12 34.25
N LEU A 283 -27.49 -1.19 33.83
CA LEU A 283 -27.63 -1.76 32.49
C LEU A 283 -28.18 -3.17 32.58
N PHE A 284 -28.70 -3.68 31.46
CA PHE A 284 -29.13 -5.07 31.35
C PHE A 284 -28.47 -5.74 30.15
N TRP A 285 -28.40 -7.07 30.20
CA TRP A 285 -27.93 -7.89 29.11
C TRP A 285 -29.10 -8.57 28.41
N SER A 286 -28.95 -8.79 27.11
CA SER A 286 -29.84 -9.66 26.35
C SER A 286 -29.06 -10.50 25.35
N PRO A 287 -29.42 -11.77 25.13
CA PRO A 287 -28.82 -12.58 24.09
C PRO A 287 -29.19 -12.05 22.70
N CYS A 288 -28.31 -12.27 21.73
CA CYS A 288 -28.56 -11.94 20.34
C CYS A 288 -29.77 -12.72 19.81
N ALA A 289 -30.79 -11.99 19.32
CA ALA A 289 -32.02 -12.60 18.82
C ALA A 289 -31.78 -13.56 17.65
N ALA A 290 -30.82 -13.27 16.77
CA ALA A 290 -30.49 -14.17 15.66
C ALA A 290 -30.00 -15.53 16.17
N HIS A 291 -29.12 -15.54 17.17
CA HIS A 291 -28.63 -16.76 17.81
C HIS A 291 -29.68 -17.48 18.64
N CYS A 292 -30.73 -16.78 19.10
CA CYS A 292 -31.86 -17.42 19.77
C CYS A 292 -32.82 -18.13 18.80
N LEU A 293 -32.77 -17.80 17.51
CA LEU A 293 -33.65 -18.36 16.47
C LEU A 293 -33.00 -19.48 15.66
N THR A 294 -31.67 -19.62 15.74
CA THR A 294 -30.87 -20.64 15.05
C THR A 294 -30.52 -21.78 15.97
#